data_AF-A0A7J3I1N3-F1
#
_entry.id   AF-A0A7J3I1N3-F1
#
_cell.length_a   1.000
_cell.length_b   1.000
_cell.length_c   1.000
_cell.angle_alpha   90.00
_cell.angle_beta   90.00
_cell.angle_gamma   90.00
#
_symmetry.space_group_name_H-M   'P 1'
#
loop_
_entity.id
_entity.type
_entity.pdbx_description
1 polymer ?
#
loop_
_entity_poly.entity_id
_entity_poly.type
_entity_poly.pdbx_seq_one_letter_code
_entity_poly.pdbx_strand_id
1 'polypeptide(L)'
;MNVKVNDLVRMKRGVIPGIARKFRISESQAENFLRIAIEEAARSKRLSVKKGEISGDDAAISELFREVESWTEDEFDEEDFEILGYCRSIREE
;
A
#
# COMPACT_ATOMS: atom_id res chain seq x y z
N MET A 1 18.10 3.22 6.18
CA MET A 1 17.10 4.31 6.35
C MET A 1 15.80 3.76 6.92
N ASN A 2 14.93 4.61 7.49
CA ASN A 2 13.59 4.22 7.96
C ASN A 2 12.52 5.17 7.39
N VAL A 3 11.35 4.64 7.04
CA VAL A 3 10.19 5.40 6.55
C VAL A 3 8.91 4.88 7.19
N LYS A 4 7.97 5.76 7.52
CA LYS A 4 6.65 5.35 7.99
C LYS A 4 5.73 5.06 6.82
N VAL A 5 5.01 3.95 6.88
CA VAL A 5 4.02 3.57 5.86
C VAL A 5 2.98 4.68 5.67
N ASN A 6 2.58 5.33 6.77
CA ASN A 6 1.62 6.45 6.71
C ASN A 6 2.12 7.65 5.90
N ASP A 7 3.43 7.88 5.81
CA ASP A 7 3.98 8.97 5.00
C ASP A 7 3.85 8.64 3.50
N LEU A 8 4.08 7.38 3.13
CA LEU A 8 3.88 6.86 1.77
C LEU A 8 2.38 6.86 1.38
N VAL A 9 1.49 6.47 2.29
CA VAL A 9 0.04 6.55 2.08
C VAL A 9 -0.41 8.00 1.87
N ARG A 10 0.12 8.95 2.67
CA ARG A 10 -0.19 10.39 2.54
C ARG A 10 0.22 10.95 1.18
N MET A 11 1.39 10.55 0.69
CA MET A 11 1.88 10.91 -0.64
C MET A 11 0.94 10.43 -1.75
N LYS A 12 0.26 9.31 -1.54
CA LYS A 12 -0.64 8.66 -2.50
C LYS A 12 -2.13 8.84 -2.19
N ARG A 13 -2.50 9.83 -1.38
CA ARG A 13 -3.91 10.12 -1.09
C ARG A 13 -4.78 10.35 -2.33
N GLY A 14 -4.19 10.86 -3.41
CA GLY A 14 -4.89 11.11 -4.67
C GLY A 14 -5.47 9.84 -5.34
N VAL A 15 -4.89 8.66 -5.11
CA VAL A 15 -5.39 7.41 -5.72
C VAL A 15 -6.51 6.74 -4.90
N ILE A 16 -6.69 7.14 -3.64
CA ILE A 16 -7.67 6.52 -2.72
C ILE A 16 -9.10 6.56 -3.28
N PRO A 17 -9.62 7.70 -3.81
CA PRO A 17 -10.96 7.74 -4.39
C PRO A 17 -11.10 6.88 -5.65
N GLY A 18 -9.99 6.66 -6.37
CA GLY A 18 -9.92 5.77 -7.53
C GLY A 18 -10.08 4.31 -7.15
N ILE A 19 -9.23 3.86 -6.23
CA ILE A 19 -9.27 2.52 -5.63
C ILE A 19 -10.65 2.24 -5.02
N ALA A 20 -11.18 3.19 -4.24
CA ALA A 20 -12.50 3.08 -3.62
C ALA A 20 -13.62 2.84 -4.66
N ARG A 21 -13.59 3.58 -5.77
CA ARG A 21 -14.55 3.42 -6.88
C ARG A 21 -14.35 2.12 -7.65
N LYS A 22 -13.10 1.76 -7.97
CA LYS A 22 -12.74 0.54 -8.71
C LYS A 22 -13.22 -0.71 -7.98
N PHE A 23 -12.96 -0.80 -6.67
CA PHE A 23 -13.30 -1.97 -5.86
C PHE A 23 -14.64 -1.86 -5.11
N ARG A 24 -15.39 -0.76 -5.29
CA ARG A 24 -16.67 -0.49 -4.61
C ARG A 24 -16.58 -0.60 -3.08
N ILE A 25 -15.51 -0.04 -2.51
CA ILE A 25 -15.25 0.02 -1.06
C ILE A 25 -15.27 1.48 -0.58
N SER A 26 -15.32 1.70 0.72
CA SER A 26 -15.16 3.05 1.30
C SER A 26 -13.73 3.56 1.15
N GLU A 27 -13.55 4.88 1.16
CA GLU A 27 -12.20 5.49 1.13
C GLU A 27 -11.34 5.07 2.31
N SER A 28 -11.92 4.84 3.49
CA SER A 28 -11.21 4.30 4.66
C SER A 28 -10.66 2.90 4.39
N GLN A 29 -11.46 2.05 3.73
CA GLN A 29 -11.02 0.71 3.33
C GLN A 29 -9.96 0.77 2.22
N ALA A 30 -10.08 1.71 1.28
CA ALA A 30 -9.06 1.94 0.25
C ALA A 30 -7.74 2.50 0.83
N GLU A 31 -7.79 3.36 1.86
CA GLU A 31 -6.60 3.82 2.58
C GLU A 31 -5.91 2.64 3.29
N ASN A 32 -6.68 1.75 3.92
CA ASN A 32 -6.15 0.56 4.56
C ASN A 32 -5.57 -0.44 3.54
N PHE A 33 -6.24 -0.62 2.40
CA PHE A 33 -5.75 -1.42 1.29
C PHE A 33 -4.40 -0.89 0.80
N LEU A 34 -4.28 0.41 0.54
CA LEU A 34 -3.05 1.05 0.11
C LEU A 34 -1.92 0.87 1.14
N ARG A 35 -2.24 0.94 2.44
CA ARG A 35 -1.28 0.66 3.51
C ARG A 35 -0.74 -0.76 3.41
N ILE A 36 -1.60 -1.77 3.24
CA ILE A 36 -1.19 -3.17 3.13
C ILE A 36 -0.38 -3.37 1.84
N ALA A 37 -0.80 -2.79 0.71
CA ALA A 37 -0.06 -2.86 -0.55
C ALA A 37 1.37 -2.34 -0.40
N ILE A 38 1.56 -1.19 0.28
CA ILE A 38 2.90 -0.63 0.55
C ILE A 38 3.72 -1.57 1.44
N GLU A 39 3.11 -2.18 2.46
CA GLU A 39 3.81 -3.14 3.33
C GLU A 39 4.24 -4.40 2.58
N GLU A 40 3.39 -4.94 1.70
CA GLU A 40 3.72 -6.11 0.89
C GLU A 40 4.77 -5.79 -0.18
N ALA A 41 4.67 -4.63 -0.83
CA ALA A 41 5.71 -4.14 -1.75
C ALA A 41 7.06 -4.03 -1.04
N ALA A 42 7.09 -3.50 0.19
CA ALA A 42 8.31 -3.44 0.99
C ALA A 42 8.87 -4.84 1.31
N ARG A 43 8.02 -5.79 1.70
CA ARG A 43 8.42 -7.18 1.98
C ARG A 43 8.97 -7.89 0.76
N SER A 44 8.39 -7.66 -0.43
CA SER A 44 8.87 -8.21 -1.69
C SER A 44 10.32 -7.79 -1.99
N LYS A 45 10.68 -6.57 -1.57
CA LYS A 45 12.05 -6.00 -1.67
C LYS A 45 12.96 -6.39 -0.50
N ARG A 46 12.55 -7.35 0.33
CA ARG A 46 13.29 -7.81 1.53
C ARG A 46 13.52 -6.72 2.57
N LEU A 47 12.69 -5.66 2.57
CA LEU A 47 12.69 -4.65 3.63
C LEU A 47 11.99 -5.18 4.88
N SER A 48 12.42 -4.70 6.05
CA SER A 48 11.80 -5.03 7.32
C SER A 48 10.60 -4.13 7.58
N VAL A 49 9.42 -4.72 7.77
CA VAL A 49 8.19 -3.99 8.15
C VAL A 49 7.82 -4.31 9.59
N LYS A 50 7.84 -3.31 10.47
CA LYS A 50 7.45 -3.45 11.89
C LYS A 50 6.63 -2.25 12.34
N LYS A 51 5.43 -2.51 12.89
CA LYS A 51 4.55 -1.48 13.48
C LYS A 51 4.31 -0.26 12.56
N GLY A 52 4.14 -0.46 11.25
CA GLY A 52 3.93 0.62 10.28
C GLY A 52 5.19 1.44 9.96
N GLU A 53 6.37 0.92 10.29
CA GLU A 53 7.67 1.45 9.87
C GLU A 53 8.37 0.43 8.97
N ILE A 54 8.96 0.92 7.88
CA ILE A 54 9.75 0.16 6.92
C ILE A 54 11.21 0.56 7.10
N SER A 55 12.08 -0.42 7.29
CA SER A 55 13.52 -0.22 7.45
C SER A 55 14.33 -1.19 6.59
N GLY A 56 15.51 -0.73 6.18
CA GLY A 56 16.43 -1.49 5.33
C GLY A 56 17.46 -0.59 4.65
N ASP A 57 18.09 -1.14 3.63
CA ASP A 57 19.09 -0.45 2.82
C ASP A 57 18.49 0.76 2.08
N ASP A 58 19.27 1.83 2.00
CA ASP A 58 18.84 3.10 1.41
C ASP A 58 18.45 2.96 -0.07
N ALA A 59 19.14 2.09 -0.81
CA ALA A 59 18.82 1.78 -2.20
C ALA A 59 17.43 1.13 -2.32
N ALA A 60 17.16 0.09 -1.53
CA ALA A 60 15.89 -0.63 -1.56
C ALA A 60 14.71 0.25 -1.09
N ILE A 61 14.93 1.12 -0.11
CA ILE A 61 13.92 2.10 0.31
C ILE A 61 13.68 3.14 -0.80
N SER A 62 14.73 3.62 -1.47
CA SER A 62 14.59 4.56 -2.59
C SER A 62 13.84 3.93 -3.76
N GLU A 63 14.07 2.65 -4.05
CA GLU A 63 13.31 1.90 -5.05
C GLU A 63 11.84 1.75 -4.66
N LEU A 64 11.54 1.43 -3.40
CA LEU A 64 10.16 1.41 -2.91
C LEU A 64 9.48 2.77 -3.07
N PHE A 65 10.17 3.87 -2.75
CA PHE A 65 9.62 5.21 -2.93
C PHE A 65 9.26 5.50 -4.39
N ARG A 66 10.14 5.18 -5.33
CA ARG A 66 9.89 5.38 -6.76
C ARG A 66 8.72 4.53 -7.26
N GLU A 67 8.64 3.29 -6.80
CA GLU A 67 7.55 2.39 -7.14
C GLU A 67 6.21 2.94 -6.64
N VAL A 68 6.12 3.28 -5.34
CA VAL A 68 4.90 3.86 -4.75
C VAL A 68 4.55 5.19 -5.43
N GLU A 69 5.53 6.03 -5.74
CA GLU A 69 5.34 7.29 -6.48
C GLU A 69 4.80 7.05 -7.90
N SER A 70 5.08 5.91 -8.52
CA SER A 70 4.53 5.56 -9.83
C SER A 70 3.10 5.01 -9.79
N TRP A 71 2.63 4.52 -8.63
CA TRP A 71 1.32 3.88 -8.54
C TRP A 71 0.17 4.80 -8.92
N THR A 72 -0.73 4.28 -9.75
CA THR A 72 -1.99 4.90 -10.15
C THR A 72 -3.14 3.98 -9.76
N GLU A 73 -4.39 4.43 -9.93
CA GLU A 73 -5.57 3.58 -9.68
C GLU A 73 -5.64 2.37 -10.63
N ASP A 74 -4.99 2.45 -11.79
CA ASP A 74 -4.96 1.38 -12.79
C ASP A 74 -4.02 0.24 -12.42
N GLU A 75 -3.00 0.48 -11.59
CA GLU A 75 -2.01 -0.54 -11.16
C GLU A 75 -2.58 -1.58 -10.19
N PHE A 76 -3.83 -1.39 -9.73
CA PHE A 76 -4.48 -2.31 -8.79
C PHE A 76 -5.61 -3.05 -9.49
N ASP A 77 -5.46 -4.33 -9.76
CA ASP A 77 -6.51 -5.14 -10.38
C ASP A 77 -7.26 -6.01 -9.36
N GLU A 78 -8.30 -6.71 -9.82
CA GLU A 78 -9.08 -7.60 -8.96
C GLU A 78 -8.21 -8.69 -8.33
N GLU A 79 -7.14 -9.14 -9.00
CA GLU A 79 -6.19 -10.11 -8.45
C GLU A 79 -5.38 -9.52 -7.27
N ASP A 80 -4.93 -8.26 -7.38
CA ASP A 80 -4.28 -7.54 -6.27
C ASP A 80 -5.26 -7.35 -5.11
N PHE A 81 -6.52 -7.10 -5.43
CA PHE A 81 -7.59 -7.02 -4.45
C PHE A 81 -7.94 -8.36 -3.82
N GLU A 82 -7.79 -9.49 -4.50
CA GLU A 82 -8.00 -10.81 -3.89
C GLU A 82 -6.81 -11.24 -3.02
N ILE A 83 -5.58 -10.96 -3.47
CA ILE A 83 -4.35 -11.21 -2.71
C ILE A 83 -4.33 -10.38 -1.42
N LEU A 84 -4.77 -9.12 -1.48
CA LEU A 84 -4.87 -8.23 -0.31
C LEU A 84 -6.20 -8.39 0.43
N GLY A 85 -7.28 -8.75 -0.27
CA GLY A 85 -8.66 -8.84 0.22
C GLY A 85 -8.98 -10.10 0.99
N TYR A 86 -8.18 -11.17 0.84
CA TYR A 86 -8.24 -12.30 1.77
C TYR A 86 -7.46 -12.04 3.06
N CYS A 87 -6.62 -11.00 3.14
CA CYS A 87 -5.64 -10.90 4.21
C CYS A 87 -6.15 -10.31 5.53
N ARG A 88 -7.19 -9.47 5.60
CA ARG A 88 -7.77 -9.01 6.89
C ARG A 88 -9.19 -8.46 6.76
N SER A 89 -10.24 -9.29 6.91
CA SER A 89 -11.58 -8.92 7.40
C SER A 89 -12.11 -7.49 7.11
N ILE A 90 -12.01 -6.98 5.88
CA ILE A 90 -12.56 -5.66 5.52
C ILE A 90 -14.11 -5.64 5.57
N ARG A 91 -14.74 -6.81 5.74
CA ARG A 91 -16.18 -7.01 5.94
C ARG A 91 -16.63 -7.07 7.41
N GLU A 92 -15.72 -7.05 8.39
CA GLU A 92 -16.10 -7.07 9.81
C GLU A 92 -15.47 -5.89 10.54
N GLU A 93 -16.12 -4.72 10.43
CA GLU A 93 -16.55 -3.78 11.48
C GLU A 93 -16.95 -2.42 10.87
#